data_AF-A0A4E0QUL7-F1
#
_entry.id   AF-A0A4E0QUL7-F1
#
_cell.length_a   1.000
_cell.length_b   1.000
_cell.length_c   1.000
_cell.angle_alpha   90.00
_cell.angle_beta   90.00
_cell.angle_gamma   90.00
#
_symmetry.space_group_name_H-M   'P 1'
#
loop_
_entity.id
_entity.type
_entity.pdbx_description
1 polymer ?
#
loop_
_entity_poly.entity_id
_entity_poly.type
_entity_poly.pdbx_seq_one_letter_code
_entity_poly.pdbx_strand_id
1 'polypeptide(L)'
;MYSLYGLLNNNFEVHFYFVPYILHQLAKKNVYRVELRDFMAQHFDSMIRQIEVSFHKRLPRLFSVGESEFSNTKIKLTFDRETLLQAAIDNEWKTKLSLGKENDWFLYIEKAANQSMLTLTWRERNIPQEILIAFISFHIVKLIFSNISRRSFLLPAERSGLNLFFKELSSIRNRLLHQAQKDNINPMDVLQDIMDSRYAEPISDYLEFLNSLDTVKKHKGQFCATAIQTKILNGQYEVDEHGKVYFLPRGQKKMPLHFTSSTVKTFFCLVFYLNHLAQKGDCLMIDEPELNLHPENQRIIVRILVALVNAGLKVIVSTHSSYFVRELNNLITIKLRRLNSSQMKALLQRLSIMSSEA
;
A
#
# COMPACT_ATOMS: atom_id res chain seq x y z
N MET A 1 -8.74 -9.21 -0.17
CA MET A 1 -7.50 -8.41 -0.33
C MET A 1 -7.66 -6.95 0.06
N TYR A 2 -8.71 -6.26 -0.40
CA TYR A 2 -8.87 -4.80 -0.19
C TYR A 2 -8.95 -4.36 1.28
N SER A 3 -9.62 -5.12 2.15
CA SER A 3 -9.62 -4.81 3.60
C SER A 3 -8.21 -4.81 4.20
N LEU A 4 -7.35 -5.75 3.79
CA LEU A 4 -5.94 -5.76 4.23
C LEU A 4 -5.17 -4.55 3.70
N TYR A 5 -5.44 -4.15 2.45
CA TYR A 5 -4.85 -2.94 1.86
C TYR A 5 -5.22 -1.69 2.66
N GLY A 6 -6.51 -1.49 2.93
CA GLY A 6 -7.01 -0.36 3.72
C GLY A 6 -6.46 -0.32 5.14
N LEU A 7 -6.28 -1.50 5.76
CA LEU A 7 -5.69 -1.64 7.09
C LEU A 7 -4.19 -1.28 7.11
N LEU A 8 -3.40 -1.79 6.16
CA LEU A 8 -1.94 -1.62 6.13
C LEU A 8 -1.50 -0.19 5.75
N ASN A 9 -2.32 0.52 4.98
CA ASN A 9 -2.02 1.88 4.55
C ASN A 9 -2.22 2.93 5.69
N ASN A 10 -2.72 2.51 6.87
CA ASN A 10 -2.85 3.29 8.12
C ASN A 10 -3.49 4.69 8.01
N ASN A 11 -4.39 4.91 7.06
CA ASN A 11 -5.24 6.09 7.04
C ASN A 11 -6.50 5.83 7.89
N PHE A 12 -6.29 5.46 9.16
CA PHE A 12 -7.40 5.34 10.09
C PHE A 12 -7.83 6.75 10.49
N GLU A 13 -8.96 7.19 9.93
CA GLU A 13 -9.63 8.43 10.35
C GLU A 13 -10.31 8.16 11.70
N VAL A 14 -9.53 8.18 12.77
CA VAL A 14 -10.01 7.96 14.15
C VAL A 14 -9.88 9.25 14.93
N HIS A 15 -10.93 9.60 15.67
CA HIS A 15 -10.92 10.69 16.65
C HIS A 15 -11.01 10.07 18.04
N PHE A 16 -9.87 9.98 18.74
CA PHE A 16 -9.82 9.28 20.01
C PHE A 16 -10.53 10.04 21.14
N TYR A 17 -11.39 9.36 21.90
CA TYR A 17 -12.17 9.96 23.01
C TYR A 17 -11.33 10.58 24.14
N PHE A 18 -10.08 10.16 24.32
CA PHE A 18 -9.19 10.74 25.34
C PHE A 18 -8.49 12.03 24.85
N VAL A 19 -8.49 12.33 23.55
CA VAL A 19 -7.78 13.50 23.01
C VAL A 19 -8.39 14.84 23.47
N PRO A 20 -9.73 15.00 23.59
CA PRO A 20 -10.31 16.18 24.22
C PRO A 20 -9.76 16.47 25.63
N TYR A 21 -9.47 15.42 26.43
CA TYR A 21 -8.85 15.58 27.74
C TYR A 21 -7.41 16.11 27.62
N ILE A 22 -6.62 15.58 26.66
CA ILE A 22 -5.27 16.07 26.37
C ILE A 22 -5.32 17.56 25.97
N LEU A 23 -6.25 17.95 25.10
CA LEU A 23 -6.42 19.34 24.67
C LEU A 23 -6.79 20.27 25.83
N HIS A 24 -7.66 19.82 26.74
CA HIS A 24 -7.98 20.58 27.95
C HIS A 24 -6.75 20.75 28.88
N GLN A 25 -5.87 19.76 28.99
CA GLN A 25 -4.61 19.91 29.73
C GLN A 25 -3.64 20.87 29.03
N LEU A 26 -3.51 20.77 27.70
CA LEU A 26 -2.71 21.67 26.90
C LEU A 26 -3.21 23.12 27.01
N ALA A 27 -4.53 23.34 27.05
CA ALA A 27 -5.11 24.68 27.23
C ALA A 27 -4.71 25.35 28.56
N LYS A 28 -4.40 24.54 29.60
CA LYS A 28 -4.01 25.04 30.93
C LYS A 28 -2.51 25.29 31.05
N LYS A 29 -1.68 24.37 30.52
CA LYS A 29 -0.23 24.35 30.77
C LYS A 29 0.63 24.59 29.53
N ASN A 30 0.03 24.72 28.35
CA ASN A 30 0.66 24.73 27.02
C ASN A 30 1.49 23.48 26.67
N VAL A 31 1.80 22.63 27.64
CA VAL A 31 2.57 21.40 27.48
C VAL A 31 1.84 20.26 28.18
N TYR A 32 1.75 19.12 27.50
CA TYR A 32 1.27 17.86 28.04
C TYR A 32 2.38 16.81 27.88
N ARG A 33 2.73 16.15 28.99
CA ARG A 33 3.76 15.10 29.03
C ARG A 33 3.12 13.83 29.59
N VAL A 34 3.39 12.71 28.94
CA VAL A 34 2.88 11.41 29.37
C VAL A 34 3.91 10.32 29.11
N GLU A 35 4.05 9.40 30.05
CA GLU A 35 4.81 8.17 29.87
C GLU A 35 4.03 7.22 28.97
N LEU A 36 4.64 6.75 27.88
CA LEU A 36 4.01 5.85 26.92
C LEU A 36 3.54 4.54 27.56
N ARG A 37 4.23 4.07 28.60
CA ARG A 37 3.83 2.86 29.35
C ARG A 37 2.46 3.06 30.01
N ASP A 38 2.30 4.16 30.74
CA ASP A 38 1.06 4.51 31.41
C ASP A 38 -0.05 4.82 30.41
N PHE A 39 0.30 5.56 29.35
CA PHE A 39 -0.62 5.88 28.26
C PHE A 39 -1.19 4.62 27.60
N MET A 40 -0.33 3.65 27.27
CA MET A 40 -0.73 2.38 26.68
C MET A 40 -1.53 1.54 27.69
N ALA A 41 -1.12 1.50 28.96
CA ALA A 41 -1.88 0.77 29.99
C ALA A 41 -3.31 1.30 30.15
N GLN A 42 -3.49 2.62 30.04
CA GLN A 42 -4.79 3.27 30.23
C GLN A 42 -5.69 3.24 28.98
N HIS A 43 -5.11 3.42 27.78
CA HIS A 43 -5.89 3.72 26.58
C HIS A 43 -5.87 2.63 25.49
N PHE A 44 -5.00 1.62 25.59
CA PHE A 44 -4.78 0.67 24.49
C PHE A 44 -6.05 -0.04 24.00
N ASP A 45 -6.82 -0.66 24.90
CA ASP A 45 -8.03 -1.38 24.50
C ASP A 45 -9.10 -0.45 23.89
N SER A 46 -9.20 0.77 24.42
CA SER A 46 -10.10 1.79 23.87
C SER A 46 -9.65 2.25 22.49
N MET A 47 -8.34 2.40 22.26
CA MET A 47 -7.79 2.74 20.95
C MET A 47 -8.12 1.65 19.93
N ILE A 48 -7.91 0.38 20.27
CA ILE A 48 -8.22 -0.74 19.37
C ILE A 48 -9.70 -0.75 18.98
N ARG A 49 -10.61 -0.64 19.96
CA ARG A 49 -12.05 -0.59 19.69
C ARG A 49 -12.44 0.58 18.79
N GLN A 50 -11.86 1.76 19.00
CA GLN A 50 -12.14 2.93 18.17
C GLN A 50 -11.60 2.76 16.74
N ILE A 51 -10.44 2.12 16.57
CA ILE A 51 -9.89 1.76 15.26
C ILE A 51 -10.79 0.73 14.57
N GLU A 52 -11.26 -0.30 15.26
CA GLU A 52 -12.19 -1.30 14.72
C GLU A 52 -13.48 -0.65 14.19
N VAL A 53 -14.08 0.24 14.98
CA VAL A 53 -15.31 0.98 14.61
C VAL A 53 -15.06 1.91 13.44
N SER A 54 -13.97 2.69 13.46
CA SER A 54 -13.62 3.59 12.35
C SER A 54 -13.37 2.80 11.06
N PHE A 55 -12.61 1.71 11.15
CA PHE A 55 -12.32 0.87 9.98
C PHE A 55 -13.59 0.22 9.42
N HIS A 56 -14.50 -0.23 10.28
CA HIS A 56 -15.82 -0.73 9.86
C HIS A 56 -16.60 0.34 9.08
N LYS A 57 -16.67 1.57 9.59
CA LYS A 57 -17.34 2.69 8.89
C LYS A 57 -16.69 3.04 7.56
N ARG A 58 -15.38 2.79 7.41
CA ARG A 58 -14.66 3.03 6.16
C ARG A 58 -14.85 1.93 5.11
N LEU A 59 -15.28 0.72 5.47
CA LEU A 59 -15.41 -0.40 4.53
C LEU A 59 -16.30 -0.08 3.30
N PRO A 60 -17.49 0.53 3.42
CA PRO A 60 -18.31 0.86 2.26
C PRO A 60 -17.58 1.74 1.25
N ARG A 61 -16.90 2.79 1.74
CA ARG A 61 -16.07 3.69 0.91
C ARG A 61 -14.87 2.96 0.30
N LEU A 62 -14.17 2.14 1.09
CA LEU A 62 -13.02 1.36 0.64
C LEU A 62 -13.36 0.45 -0.54
N PHE A 63 -14.57 -0.11 -0.55
CA PHE A 63 -15.06 -1.01 -1.61
C PHE A 63 -15.93 -0.32 -2.67
N SER A 64 -16.25 0.97 -2.49
CA SER A 64 -17.20 1.71 -3.33
C SER A 64 -18.58 1.02 -3.41
N VAL A 65 -19.13 0.65 -2.26
CA VAL A 65 -20.46 0.00 -2.13
C VAL A 65 -21.32 0.71 -1.08
N GLY A 66 -22.62 0.41 -1.06
CA GLY A 66 -23.55 0.95 -0.06
C GLY A 66 -23.25 0.46 1.36
N GLU A 67 -23.63 1.25 2.37
CA GLU A 67 -23.38 0.93 3.78
C GLU A 67 -23.98 -0.41 4.23
N SER A 68 -25.08 -0.83 3.61
CA SER A 68 -25.79 -2.08 3.92
C SER A 68 -24.94 -3.33 3.71
N GLU A 69 -23.99 -3.32 2.75
CA GLU A 69 -23.17 -4.48 2.38
C GLU A 69 -22.28 -4.96 3.53
N PHE A 70 -21.88 -4.05 4.44
CA PHE A 70 -21.03 -4.37 5.57
C PHE A 70 -21.77 -4.38 6.92
N SER A 71 -23.09 -4.23 6.94
CA SER A 71 -23.90 -4.14 8.18
C SER A 71 -23.68 -5.29 9.17
N ASN A 72 -23.45 -6.52 8.68
CA ASN A 72 -23.20 -7.70 9.49
C ASN A 72 -21.72 -8.02 9.72
N THR A 73 -20.81 -7.16 9.23
CA THR A 73 -19.37 -7.39 9.32
C THR A 73 -18.87 -7.04 10.71
N LYS A 74 -18.06 -7.94 11.30
CA LYS A 74 -17.40 -7.68 12.58
C LYS A 74 -15.89 -7.65 12.37
N ILE A 75 -15.28 -6.57 12.83
CA ILE A 75 -13.82 -6.38 12.77
C ILE A 75 -13.29 -6.56 14.18
N LYS A 76 -12.34 -7.48 14.33
CA LYS A 76 -11.59 -7.66 15.56
C LYS A 76 -10.11 -7.58 15.24
N LEU A 77 -9.42 -6.66 15.90
CA LEU A 77 -7.99 -6.45 15.81
C LEU A 77 -7.35 -6.95 17.10
N THR A 78 -6.20 -7.59 16.97
CA THR A 78 -5.45 -8.09 18.12
C THR A 78 -3.98 -7.85 17.86
N PHE A 79 -3.34 -7.15 18.79
CA PHE A 79 -1.94 -6.79 18.70
C PHE A 79 -1.25 -7.11 20.02
N ASP A 80 0.02 -7.47 19.92
CA ASP A 80 0.88 -7.58 21.10
C ASP A 80 1.25 -6.18 21.59
N ARG A 81 0.66 -5.80 22.73
CA ARG A 81 0.86 -4.50 23.36
C ARG A 81 2.32 -4.23 23.69
N GLU A 82 3.06 -5.23 24.18
CA GLU A 82 4.45 -5.05 24.61
C GLU A 82 5.36 -4.85 23.38
N THR A 83 5.12 -5.60 22.31
CA THR A 83 5.84 -5.41 21.04
C THR A 83 5.57 -4.01 20.44
N LEU A 84 4.34 -3.51 20.49
CA LEU A 84 4.00 -2.16 20.01
C LEU A 84 4.61 -1.06 20.90
N LEU A 85 4.52 -1.23 22.22
CA LEU A 85 5.11 -0.30 23.18
C LEU A 85 6.63 -0.19 22.98
N GLN A 86 7.32 -1.33 22.83
CA GLN A 86 8.77 -1.33 22.61
C GLN A 86 9.12 -0.62 21.30
N ALA A 87 8.41 -0.92 20.21
CA ALA A 87 8.64 -0.23 18.94
C ALA A 87 8.37 1.29 19.02
N ALA A 88 7.33 1.71 19.77
CA ALA A 88 7.05 3.12 20.00
C ALA A 88 8.14 3.81 20.84
N ILE A 89 8.77 3.09 21.78
CA ILE A 89 9.89 3.61 22.58
C ILE A 89 11.16 3.73 21.72
N ASP A 90 11.47 2.72 20.91
CA ASP A 90 12.71 2.67 20.13
C ASP A 90 12.77 3.79 19.07
N ASN A 91 11.67 4.02 18.35
CA ASN A 91 11.63 4.96 17.22
C ASN A 91 11.58 6.43 17.67
N GLU A 92 12.27 7.35 16.99
CA GLU A 92 12.03 8.78 17.18
C GLU A 92 10.70 9.20 16.51
N TRP A 93 9.98 10.14 17.11
CA TRP A 93 8.81 10.76 16.49
C TRP A 93 8.82 12.26 16.70
N LYS A 94 8.72 13.04 15.62
CA LYS A 94 8.63 14.50 15.64
C LYS A 94 7.69 14.95 14.53
N THR A 95 6.69 15.73 14.88
CA THR A 95 5.73 16.26 13.92
C THR A 95 5.14 17.57 14.41
N LYS A 96 4.92 18.51 13.49
CA LYS A 96 4.32 19.82 13.76
C LYS A 96 3.12 20.05 12.85
N LEU A 97 2.07 20.63 13.41
CA LEU A 97 0.97 21.22 12.67
C LEU A 97 1.33 22.68 12.40
N SER A 98 1.44 23.08 11.13
CA SER A 98 1.79 24.44 10.70
C SER A 98 0.91 24.91 9.54
N LEU A 99 0.71 26.21 9.43
CA LEU A 99 0.01 26.86 8.30
C LEU A 99 1.03 27.71 7.55
N GLY A 100 1.34 27.34 6.31
CA GLY A 100 2.31 28.06 5.50
C GLY A 100 3.77 27.75 5.85
N LYS A 101 4.53 28.74 6.34
CA LYS A 101 5.97 28.62 6.56
C LYS A 101 6.26 27.78 7.82
N GLU A 102 7.43 27.14 7.84
CA GLU A 102 7.85 26.22 8.90
C GLU A 102 7.90 26.79 10.33
N ASN A 103 7.99 28.12 10.47
CA ASN A 103 8.10 28.81 11.77
C ASN A 103 6.73 29.10 12.44
N ASP A 104 5.65 29.02 11.67
CA ASP A 104 4.28 29.31 12.11
C ASP A 104 3.56 27.99 12.40
N TRP A 105 3.90 27.40 13.55
CA TRP A 105 3.37 26.13 14.02
C TRP A 105 2.47 26.29 15.25
N PHE A 106 1.45 25.44 15.32
CA PHE A 106 0.39 25.49 16.31
C PHE A 106 0.58 24.43 17.37
N LEU A 107 0.81 23.19 16.94
CA LEU A 107 0.96 22.04 17.81
C LEU A 107 2.20 21.26 17.38
N TYR A 108 3.01 20.86 18.35
CA TYR A 108 4.19 20.04 18.14
C TYR A 108 4.11 18.80 19.01
N ILE A 109 4.34 17.63 18.41
CA ILE A 109 4.34 16.33 19.09
C ILE A 109 5.72 15.74 18.92
N GLU A 110 6.37 15.39 20.03
CA GLU A 110 7.69 14.78 20.00
C GLU A 110 7.88 13.67 21.03
N LYS A 111 8.75 12.73 20.65
CA LYS A 111 9.26 11.65 21.49
C LYS A 111 10.62 11.22 20.95
N ALA A 112 11.67 11.37 21.76
CA ALA A 112 13.04 11.01 21.34
C ALA A 112 13.23 9.48 21.24
N ALA A 113 14.17 9.04 20.41
CA ALA A 113 14.53 7.62 20.30
C ALA A 113 14.95 7.02 21.65
N ASN A 114 14.54 5.78 21.90
CA ASN A 114 14.78 5.03 23.15
C ASN A 114 14.25 5.72 24.42
N GLN A 115 13.31 6.66 24.30
CA GLN A 115 12.63 7.31 25.42
C GLN A 115 11.13 7.03 25.38
N SER A 116 10.53 6.92 26.57
CA SER A 116 9.10 6.67 26.78
C SER A 116 8.27 7.94 26.97
N MET A 117 8.90 9.10 27.13
CA MET A 117 8.18 10.36 27.35
C MET A 117 7.64 10.92 26.02
N LEU A 118 6.32 11.00 25.89
CA LEU A 118 5.63 11.70 24.80
C LEU A 118 5.29 13.13 25.25
N THR A 119 5.73 14.12 24.49
CA THR A 119 5.48 15.54 24.78
C THR A 119 4.66 16.18 23.66
N LEU A 120 3.58 16.85 24.03
CA LEU A 120 2.79 17.71 23.16
C LEU A 120 2.94 19.14 23.63
N THR A 121 3.20 20.06 22.71
CA THR A 121 3.32 21.50 22.98
C THR A 121 2.35 22.28 22.10
N TRP A 122 1.51 23.11 22.71
CA TRP A 122 0.53 23.94 22.02
C TRP A 122 0.92 25.42 22.14
N ARG A 123 1.19 26.06 20.99
CA ARG A 123 1.63 27.45 20.89
C ARG A 123 0.49 28.41 20.57
N GLU A 124 -0.22 28.16 19.47
CA GLU A 124 -1.27 29.05 18.96
C GLU A 124 -2.65 28.41 18.98
N ARG A 125 -3.64 29.13 19.53
CA ARG A 125 -4.97 28.59 19.85
C ARG A 125 -6.05 28.85 18.79
N ASN A 126 -5.68 29.44 17.65
CA ASN A 126 -6.62 29.85 16.61
C ASN A 126 -6.99 28.70 15.64
N ILE A 127 -6.84 27.44 16.06
CA ILE A 127 -7.18 26.27 15.25
C ILE A 127 -8.45 25.59 15.82
N PRO A 128 -9.43 25.25 14.95
CA PRO A 128 -10.58 24.44 15.32
C PRO A 128 -10.19 23.15 16.05
N GLN A 129 -10.93 22.83 17.12
CA GLN A 129 -10.61 21.69 17.98
C GLN A 129 -10.63 20.36 17.21
N GLU A 130 -11.50 20.23 16.21
CA GLU A 130 -11.65 19.05 15.36
C GLU A 130 -10.36 18.74 14.60
N ILE A 131 -9.68 19.76 14.07
CA ILE A 131 -8.40 19.61 13.37
C ILE A 131 -7.32 19.12 14.33
N LEU A 132 -7.28 19.67 15.55
CA LEU A 132 -6.32 19.24 16.57
C LEU A 132 -6.59 17.79 17.02
N ILE A 133 -7.86 17.41 17.18
CA ILE A 133 -8.24 16.04 17.53
C ILE A 133 -7.80 15.06 16.44
N ALA A 134 -8.08 15.38 15.18
CA ALA A 134 -7.70 14.57 14.03
C ALA A 134 -6.17 14.42 13.94
N PHE A 135 -5.44 15.53 14.05
CA PHE A 135 -3.98 15.56 13.98
C PHE A 135 -3.32 14.74 15.11
N ILE A 136 -3.73 14.97 16.36
CA ILE A 136 -3.19 14.23 17.51
C ILE A 136 -3.51 12.74 17.37
N SER A 137 -4.75 12.39 17.04
CA SER A 137 -5.16 10.99 16.91
C SER A 137 -4.39 10.27 15.82
N PHE A 138 -4.24 10.90 14.64
CA PHE A 138 -3.45 10.37 13.53
C PHE A 138 -2.00 10.08 13.94
N HIS A 139 -1.36 11.03 14.61
CA HIS A 139 0.04 10.87 15.02
C HIS A 139 0.23 9.89 16.16
N ILE A 140 -0.75 9.73 17.06
CA ILE A 140 -0.75 8.65 18.06
C ILE A 140 -0.84 7.28 17.36
N VAL A 141 -1.73 7.13 16.37
CA VAL A 141 -1.81 5.89 15.58
C VAL A 141 -0.48 5.61 14.88
N LYS A 142 0.10 6.59 14.20
CA LYS A 142 1.37 6.40 13.49
C LYS A 142 2.53 6.08 14.42
N LEU A 143 2.60 6.70 15.60
CA LEU A 143 3.61 6.39 16.62
C LEU A 143 3.49 4.94 17.11
N ILE A 144 2.30 4.56 17.58
CA ILE A 144 2.07 3.26 18.24
C ILE A 144 2.09 2.10 17.24
N PHE A 145 1.55 2.28 16.03
CA PHE A 145 1.40 1.23 15.02
C PHE A 145 2.37 1.39 13.83
N SER A 146 3.48 2.10 14.04
CA SER A 146 4.50 2.41 13.02
C SER A 146 5.06 1.16 12.33
N ASN A 147 5.29 0.10 13.08
CA ASN A 147 5.83 -1.19 12.63
C ASN A 147 4.82 -2.09 11.89
N ILE A 148 3.52 -1.79 12.02
CA ILE A 148 2.45 -2.47 11.29
C ILE A 148 2.21 -1.78 9.94
N SER A 149 2.20 -0.44 9.94
CA SER A 149 2.00 0.34 8.72
C SER A 149 3.06 0.02 7.69
N ARG A 150 2.64 -0.23 6.45
CA ARG A 150 3.57 -0.38 5.34
C ARG A 150 3.00 0.35 4.14
N ARG A 151 3.88 1.05 3.43
CA ARG A 151 3.56 1.53 2.09
C ARG A 151 3.17 0.31 1.26
N SER A 152 1.91 0.27 0.89
CA SER A 152 1.32 -0.88 0.21
C SER A 152 1.03 -0.52 -1.24
N PHE A 153 1.35 -1.42 -2.16
CA PHE A 153 1.02 -1.28 -3.57
C PHE A 153 0.22 -2.50 -4.02
N LEU A 154 -1.02 -2.28 -4.46
CA LEU A 154 -1.93 -3.35 -4.85
C LEU A 154 -2.03 -3.45 -6.38
N LEU A 155 -1.80 -4.66 -6.89
CA LEU A 155 -2.11 -5.05 -8.25
C LEU A 155 -3.47 -5.78 -8.25
N PRO A 156 -4.53 -5.20 -8.83
CA PRO A 156 -5.84 -5.83 -8.88
C PRO A 156 -5.91 -6.95 -9.92
N ALA A 157 -6.90 -7.83 -9.81
CA ALA A 157 -7.09 -8.95 -10.75
C ALA A 157 -7.30 -8.46 -12.19
N GLU A 158 -8.15 -7.44 -12.38
CA GLU A 158 -8.48 -6.84 -13.69
C GLU A 158 -7.45 -5.83 -14.21
N ARG A 159 -6.18 -6.04 -13.89
CA ARG A 159 -5.07 -5.16 -14.29
C ARG A 159 -4.81 -5.08 -15.79
N SER A 160 -5.15 -6.11 -16.57
CA SER A 160 -4.96 -6.08 -18.03
C SER A 160 -5.80 -4.96 -18.67
N GLY A 161 -7.09 -4.88 -18.32
CA GLY A 161 -7.98 -3.84 -18.83
C GLY A 161 -7.56 -2.45 -18.36
N LEU A 162 -7.26 -2.29 -17.06
CA LEU A 162 -6.83 -1.00 -16.50
C LEU A 162 -5.56 -0.49 -17.18
N ASN A 163 -4.57 -1.35 -17.41
CA ASN A 163 -3.30 -0.96 -18.05
C ASN A 163 -3.48 -0.48 -19.50
N LEU A 164 -4.53 -0.92 -20.18
CA LEU A 164 -4.83 -0.52 -21.56
C LEU A 164 -5.64 0.77 -21.62
N PHE A 165 -6.67 0.89 -20.80
CA PHE A 165 -7.71 1.90 -20.95
C PHE A 165 -7.60 3.08 -19.97
N PHE A 166 -6.62 3.12 -19.07
CA PHE A 166 -6.50 4.19 -18.06
C PHE A 166 -6.50 5.61 -18.65
N LYS A 167 -5.87 5.82 -19.81
CA LYS A 167 -5.85 7.13 -20.47
C LYS A 167 -7.22 7.53 -21.00
N GLU A 168 -7.98 6.58 -21.53
CA GLU A 168 -9.34 6.81 -22.01
C GLU A 168 -10.26 7.14 -20.84
N LEU A 169 -10.13 6.40 -19.73
CA LEU A 169 -10.85 6.69 -18.48
C LEU A 169 -10.56 8.11 -17.98
N SER A 170 -9.29 8.51 -17.94
CA SER A 170 -8.89 9.87 -17.54
C SER A 170 -9.38 10.95 -18.51
N SER A 171 -9.38 10.67 -19.82
CA SER A 171 -9.88 11.60 -20.83
C SER A 171 -11.38 11.82 -20.70
N ILE A 172 -12.15 10.77 -20.41
CA ILE A 172 -13.60 10.87 -20.18
C ILE A 172 -13.87 11.76 -18.97
N ARG A 173 -13.13 11.56 -17.87
CA ARG A 173 -13.22 12.39 -16.66
C ARG A 173 -13.00 13.88 -16.97
N ASN A 174 -11.94 14.20 -17.71
CA ASN A 174 -11.63 15.58 -18.06
C ASN A 174 -12.70 16.20 -18.97
N ARG A 175 -13.28 15.43 -19.90
CA ARG A 175 -14.36 15.91 -20.77
C ARG A 175 -15.63 16.24 -19.98
N LEU A 176 -15.99 15.40 -19.01
CA LEU A 176 -17.14 15.65 -18.12
C LEU A 176 -16.95 16.94 -17.30
N LEU A 177 -15.74 17.16 -16.76
CA LEU A 177 -15.40 18.40 -16.06
C LEU A 177 -15.56 19.64 -16.97
N HIS A 178 -15.04 19.57 -18.20
CA HIS A 178 -15.17 20.69 -19.14
C HIS A 178 -16.63 20.96 -19.56
N GLN A 179 -17.46 19.92 -19.70
CA GLN A 179 -18.89 20.09 -19.99
C GLN A 179 -19.62 20.75 -18.82
N ALA A 180 -19.35 20.32 -17.59
CA ALA A 180 -19.93 20.93 -16.40
C ALA A 180 -19.59 22.41 -16.24
N GLN A 181 -18.33 22.78 -16.52
CA GLN A 181 -17.91 24.18 -16.55
C GLN A 181 -18.67 25.00 -17.60
N LYS A 182 -19.03 24.39 -18.73
CA LYS A 182 -19.78 25.04 -19.81
C LYS A 182 -21.26 25.21 -19.49
N ASP A 183 -21.83 24.26 -18.74
CA ASP A 183 -23.26 24.21 -18.41
C ASP A 183 -23.61 24.98 -17.11
N ASN A 184 -22.70 25.81 -16.59
CA ASN A 184 -22.86 26.57 -15.32
C ASN A 184 -23.21 25.68 -14.10
N ILE A 185 -22.91 24.39 -14.18
CA ILE A 185 -23.03 23.47 -13.06
C ILE A 185 -21.88 23.81 -12.10
N ASN A 186 -22.15 23.86 -10.80
CA ASN A 186 -21.12 24.12 -9.81
C ASN A 186 -19.98 23.10 -10.01
N PRO A 187 -18.76 23.53 -10.36
CA PRO A 187 -17.64 22.64 -10.61
C PRO A 187 -17.36 21.73 -9.42
N MET A 188 -17.71 22.18 -8.21
CA MET A 188 -17.56 21.40 -6.99
C MET A 188 -18.50 20.19 -6.94
N ASP A 189 -19.73 20.32 -7.43
CA ASP A 189 -20.72 19.23 -7.42
C ASP A 189 -20.33 18.15 -8.45
N VAL A 190 -19.81 18.56 -9.61
CA VAL A 190 -19.31 17.61 -10.63
C VAL A 190 -17.98 17.00 -10.23
N LEU A 191 -17.10 17.77 -9.58
CA LEU A 191 -15.91 17.21 -8.95
C LEU A 191 -16.31 16.19 -7.88
N GLN A 192 -17.34 16.46 -7.08
CA GLN A 192 -17.83 15.53 -6.07
C GLN A 192 -18.39 14.25 -6.69
N ASP A 193 -19.22 14.33 -7.73
CA ASP A 193 -19.70 13.14 -8.48
C ASP A 193 -18.57 12.33 -9.15
N ILE A 194 -17.49 13.01 -9.56
CA ILE A 194 -16.30 12.37 -10.14
C ILE A 194 -15.37 11.78 -9.06
N MET A 195 -15.26 12.45 -7.91
CA MET A 195 -14.42 12.08 -6.76
C MET A 195 -15.08 11.05 -5.83
N ASP A 196 -16.41 10.96 -5.81
CA ASP A 196 -17.20 9.84 -5.26
C ASP A 196 -17.04 8.58 -6.12
N SER A 197 -15.83 8.39 -6.65
CA SER A 197 -15.44 7.45 -7.67
C SER A 197 -16.13 6.12 -7.46
N ARG A 198 -16.78 5.59 -8.51
CA ARG A 198 -17.37 4.24 -8.52
C ARG A 198 -16.34 3.11 -8.40
N TYR A 199 -15.11 3.43 -8.02
CA TYR A 199 -14.02 2.50 -7.89
C TYR A 199 -13.66 2.37 -6.42
N ALA A 200 -13.48 1.12 -5.99
CA ALA A 200 -12.86 0.83 -4.71
C ALA A 200 -11.52 1.58 -4.60
N GLU A 201 -11.17 2.03 -3.39
CA GLU A 201 -9.96 2.82 -3.13
C GLU A 201 -8.69 2.21 -3.74
N PRO A 202 -8.42 0.88 -3.65
CA PRO A 202 -7.22 0.30 -4.24
C PRO A 202 -7.18 0.38 -5.78
N ILE A 203 -8.34 0.43 -6.43
CA ILE A 203 -8.44 0.63 -7.88
C ILE A 203 -8.16 2.10 -8.23
N SER A 204 -8.68 3.03 -7.43
CA SER A 204 -8.40 4.46 -7.58
C SER A 204 -6.89 4.73 -7.46
N ASP A 205 -6.25 4.22 -6.42
CA ASP A 205 -4.80 4.35 -6.19
C ASP A 205 -3.98 3.74 -7.35
N TYR A 206 -4.44 2.60 -7.89
CA TYR A 206 -3.82 1.97 -9.06
C TYR A 206 -3.95 2.81 -10.34
N LEU A 207 -5.11 3.44 -10.56
CA LEU A 207 -5.34 4.36 -11.68
C LEU A 207 -4.52 5.65 -11.52
N GLU A 208 -4.38 6.17 -10.31
CA GLU A 208 -3.53 7.33 -10.03
C GLU A 208 -2.06 7.04 -10.36
N PHE A 209 -1.58 5.85 -9.96
CA PHE A 209 -0.25 5.37 -10.36
C PHE A 209 -0.08 5.30 -11.89
N LEU A 210 -1.06 4.75 -12.61
CA LEU A 210 -1.05 4.68 -14.07
C LEU A 210 -1.08 6.07 -14.73
N ASN A 211 -1.78 7.04 -14.15
CA ASN A 211 -1.79 8.40 -14.65
C ASN A 211 -0.49 9.18 -14.37
N SER A 212 0.38 8.63 -13.51
CA SER A 212 1.62 9.29 -13.06
C SER A 212 2.89 8.61 -13.63
N LEU A 213 2.78 7.76 -14.66
CA LEU A 213 3.91 6.96 -15.14
C LEU A 213 5.11 7.80 -15.63
N ASP A 214 4.87 8.97 -16.21
CA ASP A 214 5.90 9.90 -16.70
C ASP A 214 6.72 10.53 -15.57
N THR A 215 6.13 10.71 -14.39
CA THR A 215 6.83 11.18 -13.18
C THR A 215 7.49 10.01 -12.46
N VAL A 216 6.80 8.87 -12.36
CA VAL A 216 7.30 7.68 -11.69
C VAL A 216 8.56 7.13 -12.38
N LYS A 217 8.64 7.11 -13.72
CA LYS A 217 9.83 6.60 -14.44
C LYS A 217 11.14 7.31 -14.09
N LYS A 218 11.07 8.54 -13.56
CA LYS A 218 12.24 9.33 -13.14
C LYS A 218 12.87 8.80 -11.85
N HIS A 219 12.11 8.02 -11.08
CA HIS A 219 12.58 7.39 -9.86
C HIS A 219 13.23 6.03 -10.15
N LYS A 220 14.13 5.62 -9.26
CA LYS A 220 14.77 4.30 -9.31
C LYS A 220 14.44 3.53 -8.04
N GLY A 221 13.75 2.40 -8.21
CA GLY A 221 13.42 1.48 -7.14
C GLY A 221 14.67 0.74 -6.63
N GLN A 222 14.55 0.10 -5.46
CA GLN A 222 15.60 -0.76 -4.90
C GLN A 222 15.57 -2.19 -5.47
N PHE A 223 14.53 -2.52 -6.25
CA PHE A 223 14.36 -3.83 -6.87
C PHE A 223 14.51 -3.73 -8.39
N CYS A 224 14.69 -4.88 -9.03
CA CYS A 224 14.77 -4.97 -10.50
C CYS A 224 13.91 -6.12 -11.01
N ALA A 225 13.13 -5.85 -12.04
CA ALA A 225 12.22 -6.80 -12.66
C ALA A 225 12.87 -7.63 -13.78
N THR A 226 14.20 -7.63 -13.88
CA THR A 226 14.95 -8.33 -14.96
C THR A 226 14.55 -9.79 -15.08
N ALA A 227 14.38 -10.51 -13.96
CA ALA A 227 13.96 -11.91 -13.99
C ALA A 227 12.59 -12.13 -14.64
N ILE A 228 11.63 -11.21 -14.43
CA ILE A 228 10.32 -11.25 -15.07
C ILE A 228 10.49 -10.98 -16.57
N GLN A 229 11.24 -9.92 -16.91
CA GLN A 229 11.48 -9.50 -18.29
C GLN A 229 12.19 -10.56 -19.12
N THR A 230 13.13 -11.31 -18.55
CA THR A 230 13.90 -12.32 -19.28
C THR A 230 13.25 -13.70 -19.26
N LYS A 231 12.67 -14.14 -18.14
CA LYS A 231 12.17 -15.52 -17.99
C LYS A 231 10.70 -15.70 -18.35
N ILE A 232 9.89 -14.64 -18.25
CA ILE A 232 8.44 -14.72 -18.51
C ILE A 232 8.08 -13.95 -19.78
N LEU A 233 8.56 -12.71 -19.92
CA LEU A 233 8.09 -11.80 -20.96
C LEU A 233 8.94 -11.82 -22.25
N ASN A 234 10.22 -12.17 -22.13
CA ASN A 234 11.22 -12.06 -23.20
C ASN A 234 11.25 -10.66 -23.86
N GLY A 235 11.22 -9.60 -23.05
CA GLY A 235 11.20 -8.22 -23.53
C GLY A 235 11.13 -7.19 -22.40
N GLN A 236 11.16 -5.91 -22.77
CA GLN A 236 11.18 -4.78 -21.85
C GLN A 236 10.06 -3.78 -22.13
N TYR A 237 9.72 -2.96 -21.14
CA TYR A 237 8.76 -1.86 -21.30
C TYR A 237 9.48 -0.54 -21.43
N GLU A 238 8.87 0.37 -22.18
CA GLU A 238 9.30 1.76 -22.32
C GLU A 238 8.09 2.68 -22.18
N VAL A 239 8.27 3.79 -21.49
CA VAL A 239 7.22 4.81 -21.29
C VAL A 239 7.71 6.15 -21.83
N ASP A 240 6.97 6.72 -22.78
CA ASP A 240 7.30 8.01 -23.38
C ASP A 240 7.00 9.18 -22.43
N GLU A 241 7.28 10.41 -22.86
CA GLU A 241 7.06 11.64 -22.06
C GLU A 241 5.58 11.92 -21.79
N HIS A 242 4.68 11.36 -22.58
CA HIS A 242 3.24 11.50 -22.42
C HIS A 242 2.63 10.31 -21.65
N GLY A 243 3.44 9.45 -21.03
CA GLY A 243 2.99 8.29 -20.27
C GLY A 243 2.42 7.14 -21.13
N LYS A 244 2.69 7.11 -22.44
CA LYS A 244 2.25 6.02 -23.33
C LYS A 244 3.22 4.85 -23.19
N VAL A 245 2.65 3.66 -23.05
CA VAL A 245 3.39 2.44 -22.77
C VAL A 245 3.65 1.66 -24.05
N TYR A 246 4.90 1.25 -24.22
CA TYR A 246 5.38 0.42 -25.31
C TYR A 246 6.08 -0.82 -24.75
N PHE A 247 6.09 -1.88 -25.55
CA PHE A 247 6.84 -3.10 -25.28
C PHE A 247 7.87 -3.33 -26.39
N LEU A 248 9.07 -3.72 -25.98
CA LEU A 248 10.19 -4.06 -26.85
C LEU A 248 10.53 -5.55 -26.63
N PRO A 249 9.97 -6.46 -27.45
CA PRO A 249 10.34 -7.87 -27.40
C PRO A 249 11.79 -8.05 -27.87
N ARG A 250 12.47 -9.06 -27.32
CA ARG A 250 13.87 -9.35 -27.69
C ARG A 250 13.96 -9.74 -29.17
N GLY A 251 14.74 -8.98 -29.93
CA GLY A 251 14.97 -9.24 -31.36
C GLY A 251 13.81 -8.85 -32.28
N GLN A 252 12.79 -8.14 -31.78
CA GLN A 252 11.65 -7.67 -32.58
C GLN A 252 11.45 -6.16 -32.46
N LYS A 253 10.56 -5.60 -33.29
CA LYS A 253 10.26 -4.17 -33.29
C LYS A 253 9.44 -3.77 -32.06
N LYS A 254 9.68 -2.54 -31.60
CA LYS A 254 8.86 -1.86 -30.58
C LYS A 254 7.39 -1.83 -31.02
N MET A 255 6.49 -2.14 -30.10
CA MET A 255 5.05 -2.13 -30.35
C MET A 255 4.28 -1.47 -29.21
N PRO A 256 3.15 -0.80 -29.50
CA PRO A 256 2.25 -0.29 -28.47
C PRO A 256 1.69 -1.41 -27.57
N LEU A 257 1.44 -1.13 -26.30
CA LEU A 257 0.98 -2.14 -25.33
C LEU A 257 -0.31 -2.86 -25.76
N HIS A 258 -1.26 -2.17 -26.41
CA HIS A 258 -2.52 -2.79 -26.86
C HIS A 258 -2.31 -3.93 -27.87
N PHE A 259 -1.21 -3.90 -28.62
CA PHE A 259 -0.86 -4.89 -29.65
C PHE A 259 -0.04 -6.07 -29.09
N THR A 260 0.13 -6.16 -27.77
CA THR A 260 0.90 -7.24 -27.10
C THR A 260 0.01 -8.35 -26.54
N SER A 261 0.62 -9.45 -26.08
CA SER A 261 -0.10 -10.56 -25.43
C SER A 261 -0.70 -10.16 -24.08
N SER A 262 -1.71 -10.90 -23.61
CA SER A 262 -2.35 -10.65 -22.30
C SER A 262 -1.35 -10.72 -21.15
N THR A 263 -0.37 -11.64 -21.19
CA THR A 263 0.70 -11.71 -20.19
C THR A 263 1.51 -10.41 -20.14
N VAL A 264 1.92 -9.87 -21.29
CA VAL A 264 2.67 -8.61 -21.37
C VAL A 264 1.83 -7.45 -20.85
N LYS A 265 0.53 -7.41 -21.14
CA LYS A 265 -0.38 -6.38 -20.60
C LYS A 265 -0.47 -6.45 -19.07
N THR A 266 -0.68 -7.65 -18.52
CA THR A 266 -0.86 -7.91 -17.09
C THR A 266 0.38 -7.57 -16.25
N PHE A 267 1.59 -7.83 -16.76
CA PHE A 267 2.84 -7.69 -15.99
C PHE A 267 3.44 -6.28 -16.01
N PHE A 268 2.96 -5.38 -16.87
CA PHE A 268 3.51 -4.04 -17.01
C PHE A 268 3.67 -3.30 -15.68
N CYS A 269 2.60 -3.17 -14.89
CA CYS A 269 2.65 -2.42 -13.63
C CYS A 269 3.51 -3.08 -12.57
N LEU A 270 3.59 -4.41 -12.52
CA LEU A 270 4.51 -5.10 -11.61
C LEU A 270 5.96 -4.77 -11.95
N VAL A 271 6.31 -4.86 -13.24
CA VAL A 271 7.66 -4.53 -13.72
C VAL A 271 7.99 -3.06 -13.43
N PHE A 272 7.05 -2.16 -13.71
CA PHE A 272 7.24 -0.73 -13.53
C PHE A 272 7.37 -0.34 -12.05
N TYR A 273 6.51 -0.89 -11.17
CA TYR A 273 6.59 -0.69 -9.73
C TYR A 273 7.94 -1.15 -9.18
N LEU A 274 8.39 -2.37 -9.52
CA LEU A 274 9.65 -2.91 -9.04
C LEU A 274 10.85 -2.05 -9.46
N ASN A 275 10.88 -1.61 -10.71
CA ASN A 275 12.00 -0.85 -11.25
C ASN A 275 12.06 0.60 -10.75
N HIS A 276 10.92 1.22 -10.41
CA HIS A 276 10.84 2.67 -10.18
C HIS A 276 10.41 3.07 -8.77
N LEU A 277 9.56 2.31 -8.09
CA LEU A 277 8.97 2.71 -6.81
C LEU A 277 9.31 1.81 -5.63
N ALA A 278 9.44 0.51 -5.85
CA ALA A 278 9.56 -0.48 -4.78
C ALA A 278 10.78 -0.20 -3.89
N GLN A 279 10.54 -0.09 -2.58
CA GLN A 279 11.57 0.06 -1.55
C GLN A 279 11.54 -1.11 -0.56
N LYS A 280 12.68 -1.39 0.07
CA LYS A 280 12.76 -2.42 1.11
C LYS A 280 11.79 -2.09 2.25
N GLY A 281 11.00 -3.06 2.69
CA GLY A 281 9.98 -2.89 3.72
C GLY A 281 8.57 -2.61 3.19
N ASP A 282 8.43 -2.20 1.93
CA ASP A 282 7.14 -2.04 1.26
C ASP A 282 6.36 -3.36 1.21
N CYS A 283 5.03 -3.26 1.08
CA CYS A 283 4.13 -4.39 0.92
C CYS A 283 3.52 -4.42 -0.49
N LEU A 284 4.00 -5.34 -1.32
CA LEU A 284 3.42 -5.63 -2.62
C LEU A 284 2.25 -6.62 -2.46
N MET A 285 1.05 -6.18 -2.82
CA MET A 285 -0.16 -7.00 -2.82
C MET A 285 -0.54 -7.34 -4.25
N ILE A 286 -0.71 -8.62 -4.58
CA ILE A 286 -1.02 -9.05 -5.94
C ILE A 286 -2.22 -9.99 -5.93
N ASP A 287 -3.31 -9.55 -6.55
CA ASP A 287 -4.48 -10.38 -6.77
C ASP A 287 -4.26 -11.25 -8.02
N GLU A 288 -4.33 -12.57 -7.84
CA GLU A 288 -4.17 -13.58 -8.88
C GLU A 288 -2.94 -13.34 -9.80
N PRO A 289 -1.70 -13.43 -9.26
CA PRO A 289 -0.47 -13.24 -10.02
C PRO A 289 -0.33 -14.19 -11.22
N GLU A 290 -1.00 -15.34 -11.17
CA GLU A 290 -1.02 -16.39 -12.19
C GLU A 290 -1.89 -16.09 -13.42
N LEU A 291 -2.76 -15.07 -13.37
CA LEU A 291 -3.67 -14.79 -14.48
C LEU A 291 -2.90 -14.61 -15.78
N ASN A 292 -3.40 -15.23 -16.85
CA ASN A 292 -2.78 -15.24 -18.18
C ASN A 292 -1.39 -15.89 -18.25
N LEU A 293 -0.97 -16.69 -17.26
CA LEU A 293 0.29 -17.45 -17.29
C LEU A 293 0.09 -18.94 -17.57
N HIS A 294 0.95 -19.49 -18.44
CA HIS A 294 1.14 -20.94 -18.56
C HIS A 294 1.62 -21.53 -17.22
N PRO A 295 1.24 -22.78 -16.86
CA PRO A 295 1.63 -23.42 -15.59
C PRO A 295 3.12 -23.35 -15.24
N GLU A 296 4.00 -23.43 -16.25
CA GLU A 296 5.44 -23.29 -16.04
C GLU A 296 5.83 -21.89 -15.56
N ASN A 297 5.27 -20.85 -16.18
CA ASN A 297 5.50 -19.47 -15.80
C ASN A 297 4.89 -19.13 -14.42
N GLN A 298 3.82 -19.82 -14.02
CA GLN A 298 3.27 -19.71 -12.65
C GLN A 298 4.30 -20.14 -11.60
N ARG A 299 5.08 -21.20 -11.85
CA ARG A 299 6.17 -21.61 -10.94
C ARG A 299 7.32 -20.59 -10.96
N ILE A 300 7.65 -20.05 -12.13
CA ILE A 300 8.71 -19.04 -12.26
C ILE A 300 8.35 -17.78 -11.47
N ILE A 301 7.10 -17.28 -11.57
CA ILE A 301 6.70 -16.08 -10.82
C ILE A 301 6.74 -16.32 -9.31
N VAL A 302 6.35 -17.51 -8.81
CA VAL A 302 6.51 -17.85 -7.38
C VAL A 302 7.96 -17.72 -6.93
N ARG A 303 8.90 -18.30 -7.69
CA ARG A 303 10.34 -18.20 -7.37
C ARG A 303 10.83 -16.76 -7.34
N ILE A 304 10.38 -15.94 -8.30
CA ILE A 304 10.72 -14.51 -8.36
C ILE A 304 10.16 -13.78 -7.14
N LEU A 305 8.88 -13.99 -6.79
CA LEU A 305 8.26 -13.36 -5.62
C LEU A 305 8.97 -13.77 -4.32
N VAL A 306 9.35 -15.05 -4.17
CA VAL A 306 10.15 -15.51 -3.03
C VAL A 306 11.52 -14.84 -2.97
N ALA A 307 12.17 -14.62 -4.11
CA ALA A 307 13.43 -13.88 -4.17
C ALA A 307 13.25 -12.42 -3.73
N LEU A 308 12.18 -11.75 -4.15
CA LEU A 308 11.83 -10.40 -3.69
C LEU A 308 11.58 -10.35 -2.18
N VAL A 309 10.90 -11.37 -1.64
CA VAL A 309 10.67 -11.50 -0.18
C VAL A 309 11.98 -11.62 0.58
N ASN A 310 12.90 -12.47 0.10
CA ASN A 310 14.22 -12.64 0.72
C ASN A 310 15.06 -11.35 0.63
N ALA A 311 14.86 -10.52 -0.39
CA ALA A 311 15.49 -9.21 -0.52
C ALA A 311 14.84 -8.11 0.36
N GLY A 312 13.75 -8.42 1.05
CA GLY A 312 13.12 -7.56 2.06
C GLY A 312 11.84 -6.86 1.63
N LEU A 313 11.25 -7.23 0.49
CA LEU A 313 9.89 -6.86 0.14
C LEU A 313 8.89 -7.71 0.94
N LYS A 314 7.77 -7.16 1.38
CA LYS A 314 6.64 -7.95 1.88
C LYS A 314 5.70 -8.23 0.72
N VAL A 315 5.21 -9.46 0.62
CA VAL A 315 4.34 -9.87 -0.50
C VAL A 315 3.09 -10.54 0.06
N ILE A 316 1.92 -10.07 -0.37
CA ILE A 316 0.61 -10.68 -0.09
C ILE A 316 -0.01 -11.07 -1.43
N VAL A 317 -0.46 -12.31 -1.54
CA VAL A 317 -1.02 -12.85 -2.77
C VAL A 317 -2.35 -13.54 -2.48
N SER A 318 -3.34 -13.32 -3.33
CA SER A 318 -4.49 -14.23 -3.52
C SER A 318 -4.23 -15.05 -4.77
N THR A 319 -4.57 -16.32 -4.71
CA THR A 319 -4.30 -17.27 -5.79
C THR A 319 -5.30 -18.41 -5.69
N HIS A 320 -5.82 -18.83 -6.85
CA HIS A 320 -6.55 -20.09 -7.00
C HIS A 320 -5.70 -21.19 -7.64
N SER A 321 -4.44 -20.90 -8.02
CA SER A 321 -3.53 -21.84 -8.67
C SER A 321 -2.91 -22.88 -7.73
N SER A 322 -3.21 -24.15 -8.00
CA SER A 322 -2.54 -25.28 -7.36
C SER A 322 -1.04 -25.36 -7.71
N TYR A 323 -0.63 -24.90 -8.90
CA TYR A 323 0.78 -24.81 -9.28
C TYR A 323 1.53 -23.78 -8.43
N PHE A 324 0.89 -22.63 -8.15
CA PHE A 324 1.45 -21.57 -7.32
C PHE A 324 1.70 -22.08 -5.89
N VAL A 325 0.66 -22.65 -5.28
CA VAL A 325 0.71 -23.18 -3.91
C VAL A 325 1.71 -24.34 -3.78
N ARG A 326 1.73 -25.27 -4.75
CA ARG A 326 2.67 -26.39 -4.75
C ARG A 326 4.13 -25.93 -4.83
N GLU A 327 4.42 -24.97 -5.71
CA GLU A 327 5.78 -24.44 -5.84
C GLU A 327 6.23 -23.71 -4.56
N LEU A 328 5.35 -22.95 -3.93
CA LEU A 328 5.64 -22.29 -2.66
C LEU A 328 5.95 -23.32 -1.56
N ASN A 329 5.13 -24.37 -1.43
CA ASN A 329 5.36 -25.46 -0.47
C ASN A 329 6.70 -26.18 -0.70
N ASN A 330 7.07 -26.39 -1.96
CA ASN A 330 8.36 -26.97 -2.32
C ASN A 330 9.52 -26.09 -1.82
N LEU A 331 9.47 -24.78 -2.08
CA LEU A 331 10.50 -23.83 -1.67
C LEU A 331 10.61 -23.71 -0.14
N ILE A 332 9.49 -23.74 0.58
CA ILE A 332 9.47 -23.77 2.06
C ILE A 332 10.15 -25.04 2.58
N THR A 333 9.80 -26.21 2.01
CA THR A 333 10.40 -27.50 2.39
C THR A 333 11.90 -27.51 2.19
N ILE A 334 12.37 -26.97 1.05
CA ILE A 334 13.78 -26.82 0.74
C ILE A 334 14.50 -25.97 1.80
N LYS A 335 13.91 -24.82 2.17
CA LYS A 335 14.49 -23.91 3.17
C LYS A 335 14.59 -24.56 4.56
N LEU A 336 13.56 -25.29 4.99
CA LEU A 336 13.51 -25.91 6.32
C LEU A 336 14.49 -27.07 6.48
N ARG A 337 14.71 -27.85 5.41
CA ARG A 337 15.52 -29.07 5.50
C ARG A 337 17.03 -28.84 5.51
N ARG A 338 17.53 -27.60 5.39
CA ARG A 338 18.96 -27.23 5.34
C ARG A 338 19.80 -28.24 4.53
N LEU A 339 19.28 -28.63 3.37
CA LEU A 339 19.82 -29.77 2.62
C LEU A 339 21.23 -29.47 2.12
N ASN A 340 22.11 -30.46 2.25
CA ASN A 340 23.44 -30.44 1.66
C ASN A 340 23.30 -30.46 0.12
N SER A 341 24.32 -30.02 -0.61
CA SER A 341 24.28 -29.82 -2.07
C SER A 341 23.77 -31.03 -2.86
N SER A 342 24.11 -32.25 -2.44
CA SER A 342 23.67 -33.51 -3.05
C SER A 342 22.19 -33.82 -2.80
N GLN A 343 21.73 -33.65 -1.56
CA GLN A 343 20.34 -33.85 -1.18
C GLN A 343 19.43 -32.77 -1.80
N MET A 344 19.94 -31.55 -1.93
CA MET A 344 19.29 -30.46 -2.64
C MET A 344 19.08 -30.85 -4.12
N LYS A 345 20.13 -31.31 -4.80
CA LYS A 345 20.06 -31.71 -6.22
C LYS A 345 19.07 -32.85 -6.45
N ALA A 346 19.08 -33.87 -5.59
CA ALA A 346 18.14 -34.99 -5.64
C ALA A 346 16.68 -34.55 -5.39
N LEU A 347 16.44 -33.63 -4.44
CA LEU A 347 15.11 -33.11 -4.17
C LEU A 347 14.62 -32.21 -5.32
N LEU A 348 15.48 -31.35 -5.88
CA LEU A 348 15.15 -30.49 -7.01
C LEU A 348 14.80 -31.31 -8.27
N GLN A 349 15.48 -32.43 -8.50
CA GLN A 349 15.13 -33.41 -9.55
C GLN A 349 13.78 -34.08 -9.27
N ARG A 350 13.56 -34.55 -8.04
CA ARG A 350 12.31 -35.22 -7.64
C ARG A 350 11.07 -34.29 -7.70
N LEU A 351 11.28 -33.00 -7.48
CA LEU A 351 10.22 -31.99 -7.53
C LEU A 351 10.03 -31.38 -8.93
N SER A 352 10.77 -31.86 -9.95
CA SER A 352 10.75 -31.30 -11.31
C SER A 352 11.03 -29.79 -11.35
N ILE A 353 11.88 -29.31 -10.43
CA ILE A 353 12.24 -27.89 -10.29
C ILE A 353 13.40 -27.53 -11.21
N MET A 354 14.23 -28.51 -11.55
CA MET A 354 15.22 -28.42 -12.63
C MET A 354 14.62 -28.99 -13.92
N SER A 355 14.45 -28.15 -14.93
CA SER A 355 14.36 -28.63 -16.32
C SER A 355 15.69 -29.27 -16.68
N SER A 356 15.61 -30.43 -17.34
CA SER A 356 16.74 -31.14 -17.92
C SER A 356 17.28 -30.36 -19.12
N GLU A 357 18.07 -29.32 -18.90
CA GLU A 357 18.89 -28.71 -19.94
C GLU A 357 20.28 -28.41 -19.36
N ALA A 358 21.21 -29.26 -19.75
CA ALA A 358 22.63 -28.95 -19.90
C ALA A 358 22.86 -28.60 -21.38
#